data_AF-A0ABD2N9P4-F1
#
_entry.id   AF-A0ABD2N9P4-F1
#
_cell.length_a   1.000
_cell.length_b   1.000
_cell.length_c   1.000
_cell.angle_alpha   90.00
_cell.angle_beta   90.00
_cell.angle_gamma   90.00
#
_symmetry.space_group_name_H-M   'P 1'
#
loop_
_entity.id
_entity.type
_entity.pdbx_description
1 polymer ?
#
loop_
_entity_poly.entity_id
_entity_poly.type
_entity_poly.pdbx_seq_one_letter_code
_entity_poly.pdbx_strand_id
1 'polypeptide(L)'
;MNYFAVCSVFVLVLSSCRGDLNKYENLEIDDMLKNERIVQNFYQCLMTGEKCIPEAAELRENLPEIVQTGCPTCSEKLVSKAKKVIDHFITNKPEWWAEIEAKYDPDGTYRKKHAALNEKRGLKL
;
A
#
# COMPACT_ATOMS: atom_id res chain seq x y z
N MET A 1 34.41 -9.37 7.51
CA MET A 1 34.17 -9.59 8.94
C MET A 1 32.67 -9.80 9.14
N ASN A 2 32.12 -10.92 8.65
CA ASN A 2 31.64 -12.04 9.48
C ASN A 2 31.32 -11.68 10.93
N TYR A 3 30.05 -11.81 11.34
CA TYR A 3 29.57 -12.77 12.35
C TYR A 3 28.04 -12.85 12.20
N PHE A 4 27.55 -13.85 11.47
CA PHE A 4 26.98 -15.11 11.99
C PHE A 4 25.58 -14.94 12.58
N ALA A 5 24.62 -15.44 11.79
CA ALA A 5 23.26 -15.76 12.19
C ALA A 5 23.23 -16.49 13.53
N VAL A 6 22.47 -15.95 14.49
CA VAL A 6 21.97 -16.72 15.64
C VAL A 6 20.51 -16.32 15.84
N CYS A 7 19.63 -16.83 14.99
CA CYS A 7 18.23 -17.01 15.34
C CYS A 7 18.12 -18.35 16.08
N SER A 8 18.51 -18.37 17.35
CA SER A 8 18.28 -19.52 18.22
C SER A 8 16.81 -19.54 18.65
N VAL A 9 16.21 -20.69 18.42
CA VAL A 9 14.81 -21.06 18.62
C VAL A 9 14.36 -20.80 20.07
N PHE A 10 13.40 -19.88 20.25
CA PHE A 10 12.42 -19.91 21.33
C PHE A 10 11.06 -19.55 20.71
N VAL A 11 10.09 -20.43 20.91
CA VAL A 11 8.77 -20.44 20.30
C VAL A 11 7.89 -19.33 20.90
N LEU A 12 7.12 -18.63 20.04
CA LEU A 12 6.13 -17.55 20.30
C LEU A 12 6.80 -16.22 20.71
N VAL A 13 7.06 -15.27 19.81
CA VAL A 13 6.09 -14.52 19.00
C VAL A 13 6.76 -14.20 17.67
N LEU A 14 6.03 -14.33 16.56
CA LEU A 14 6.38 -13.74 15.27
C LEU A 14 6.39 -12.20 15.41
N SER A 15 7.35 -11.64 16.13
CA SER A 15 7.65 -10.22 16.09
C SER A 15 8.46 -10.00 14.82
N SER A 16 7.75 -10.06 13.71
CA SER A 16 8.18 -9.55 12.43
C SER A 16 8.84 -8.19 12.63
N CYS A 17 10.05 -8.00 12.11
CA CYS A 17 10.58 -6.68 11.81
C CYS A 17 9.69 -6.02 10.74
N ARG A 18 8.46 -5.63 11.10
CA ARG A 18 7.55 -4.87 10.25
C ARG A 18 7.88 -3.40 10.47
N GLY A 19 8.19 -2.69 9.38
CA GLY A 19 8.29 -1.23 9.42
C GLY A 19 6.98 -0.67 9.95
N ASP A 20 7.06 0.19 10.96
CA ASP A 20 5.88 0.87 11.49
C ASP A 20 5.32 1.82 10.42
N LEU A 21 4.24 1.40 9.75
CA LEU A 21 3.59 2.18 8.70
C LEU A 21 2.95 3.46 9.26
N ASN A 22 2.74 3.56 10.58
CA ASN A 22 2.14 4.76 11.19
C ASN A 22 3.02 6.01 11.00
N LYS A 23 4.30 5.86 10.66
CA LYS A 23 5.15 7.00 10.28
C LYS A 23 4.64 7.76 9.05
N TYR A 24 3.80 7.15 8.22
CA TYR A 24 3.18 7.78 7.05
C TYR A 24 1.90 8.56 7.37
N GLU A 25 1.45 8.55 8.63
CA GLU A 25 0.27 9.29 9.07
C GLU A 25 0.36 10.80 8.90
N ASN A 26 1.56 11.36 8.74
CA ASN A 26 1.77 12.79 8.56
C ASN A 26 2.02 13.19 7.10
N LEU A 27 2.00 12.24 6.15
CA LEU A 27 2.13 12.57 4.73
C LEU A 27 0.88 13.31 4.21
N GLU A 28 1.04 14.48 3.62
CA GLU A 28 -0.07 15.24 3.05
C GLU A 28 -0.52 14.66 1.70
N ILE A 29 -1.33 13.60 1.76
CA ILE A 29 -1.84 12.88 0.59
C ILE A 29 -2.73 13.76 -0.29
N ASP A 30 -3.48 14.70 0.28
CA ASP A 30 -4.39 15.54 -0.48
C ASP A 30 -3.62 16.46 -1.46
N ASP A 31 -2.43 16.94 -1.09
CA ASP A 31 -1.60 17.74 -2.00
C ASP A 31 -0.84 16.88 -3.01
N MET A 32 -0.43 15.68 -2.59
CA MET A 32 0.13 14.67 -3.49
C MET A 32 -0.84 14.35 -4.64
N LEU A 33 -2.11 14.09 -4.32
CA LEU A 33 -3.13 13.69 -5.29
C LEU A 33 -3.58 14.84 -6.23
N LYS A 34 -3.35 16.10 -5.85
CA LYS A 34 -3.58 17.26 -6.74
C LYS A 34 -2.46 17.45 -7.76
N ASN A 35 -1.28 16.87 -7.52
CA ASN A 35 -0.11 17.06 -8.39
C ASN A 35 0.10 15.83 -9.27
N GLU A 36 -0.32 15.92 -10.52
CA GLU A 36 -0.26 14.82 -11.49
C GLU A 36 1.15 14.27 -11.69
N ARG A 37 2.19 15.12 -11.64
CA ARG A 37 3.59 14.66 -11.71
C ARG A 37 3.96 13.79 -10.52
N ILE A 38 3.50 14.13 -9.32
CA ILE A 38 3.78 13.34 -8.11
C ILE A 38 3.00 12.03 -8.16
N VAL A 39 1.72 12.04 -8.55
CA VAL A 39 0.92 10.83 -8.73
C VAL A 39 1.58 9.89 -9.74
N GLN A 40 2.07 10.42 -10.86
CA GLN A 40 2.79 9.63 -11.86
C GLN A 40 4.09 9.04 -11.30
N ASN A 41 4.87 9.80 -10.53
CA ASN A 41 6.07 9.26 -9.90
C ASN A 41 5.75 8.19 -8.87
N PHE A 42 4.68 8.36 -8.10
CA PHE A 42 4.22 7.36 -7.14
C PHE A 42 3.78 6.07 -7.86
N TYR A 43 3.03 6.20 -8.96
CA TYR A 43 2.69 5.09 -9.83
C TYR A 43 3.93 4.37 -10.37
N GLN A 44 4.90 5.10 -10.92
CA GLN A 44 6.15 4.52 -11.43
C GLN A 44 6.93 3.82 -10.32
N CYS A 45 6.97 4.39 -9.12
CA CYS A 45 7.56 3.73 -7.97
C CYS A 45 6.91 2.37 -7.71
N LEU A 46 5.56 2.32 -7.63
CA LEU A 46 4.82 1.08 -7.44
C LEU A 46 5.07 0.07 -8.58
N MET A 47 5.14 0.51 -9.83
CA MET A 47 5.25 -0.41 -10.97
C MET A 47 6.68 -0.87 -11.28
N THR A 48 7.65 0.03 -11.26
CA THR A 48 9.03 -0.24 -11.72
C THR A 48 10.08 -0.01 -10.62
N GLY A 49 9.74 0.73 -9.56
CA GLY A 49 10.70 1.17 -8.55
C GLY A 49 11.47 2.43 -8.93
N GLU A 50 11.17 3.01 -10.09
CA GLU A 50 11.79 4.26 -10.51
C GLU A 50 11.14 5.46 -9.80
N LYS A 51 11.93 6.51 -9.60
CA LYS A 51 11.46 7.79 -9.02
C LYS A 51 10.80 7.64 -7.64
N CYS A 52 11.13 6.57 -6.92
CA CYS A 52 10.71 6.38 -5.54
C CYS A 52 11.42 7.38 -4.62
N ILE A 53 10.64 8.03 -3.76
CA ILE A 53 11.16 8.53 -2.49
C ILE A 53 11.25 7.35 -1.50
N PRO A 54 12.13 7.41 -0.48
CA PRO A 54 12.33 6.31 0.48
C PRO A 54 11.01 5.77 1.08
N GLU A 55 10.07 6.66 1.36
CA GLU A 55 8.77 6.34 1.93
C GLU A 55 7.91 5.49 0.97
N ALA A 56 7.89 5.85 -0.31
CA ALA A 56 7.15 5.12 -1.33
C ALA A 56 7.81 3.78 -1.66
N ALA A 57 9.15 3.71 -1.60
CA ALA A 57 9.90 2.46 -1.79
C ALA A 57 9.58 1.44 -0.70
N GLU A 58 9.54 1.87 0.56
CA GLU A 58 9.20 1.00 1.67
C GLU A 58 7.72 0.59 1.64
N LEU A 59 6.79 1.50 1.32
CA LEU A 59 5.39 1.14 1.12
C LEU A 59 5.26 0.06 0.03
N ARG A 60 5.94 0.24 -1.10
CA ARG A 60 5.94 -0.73 -2.22
C ARG A 60 6.40 -2.12 -1.78
N GLU A 61 7.44 -2.20 -0.96
CA GLU A 61 7.96 -3.48 -0.44
C GLU A 61 6.96 -4.17 0.50
N ASN A 62 6.21 -3.40 1.29
CA ASN A 62 5.22 -3.94 2.23
C ASN A 62 3.82 -4.13 1.61
N LEU A 63 3.56 -3.57 0.42
CA LEU A 63 2.23 -3.52 -0.18
C LEU A 63 1.58 -4.91 -0.40
N PRO A 64 2.29 -5.95 -0.89
CA PRO A 64 1.70 -7.27 -1.06
C PRO A 64 1.15 -7.86 0.25
N GLU A 65 1.92 -7.73 1.35
CA GLU A 65 1.49 -8.23 2.66
C GLU A 65 0.31 -7.42 3.20
N ILE A 66 0.34 -6.10 3.04
CA ILE A 66 -0.74 -5.19 3.46
C ILE A 66 -2.07 -5.58 2.78
N VAL A 67 -2.05 -5.85 1.47
CA VAL A 67 -3.25 -6.25 0.72
C VAL A 67 -3.78 -7.61 1.20
N GLN A 68 -2.89 -8.60 1.33
CA GLN A 68 -3.28 -9.94 1.76
C GLN A 68 -3.83 -9.97 3.20
N THR A 69 -3.17 -9.27 4.12
CA THR A 69 -3.52 -9.29 5.55
C THR A 69 -4.57 -8.24 5.93
N GLY A 70 -4.74 -7.19 5.12
CA GLY A 70 -5.61 -6.05 5.42
C GLY A 70 -5.02 -5.06 6.43
N CYS A 71 -3.70 -5.12 6.68
CA CYS A 71 -2.96 -4.31 7.67
C CYS A 71 -3.64 -4.17 9.04
N PRO A 72 -3.66 -5.24 9.86
CA PRO A 72 -4.33 -5.22 11.17
C PRO A 72 -3.73 -4.22 12.16
N THR A 73 -2.50 -3.76 11.92
CA THR A 73 -1.76 -2.82 12.78
C THR A 73 -1.77 -1.38 12.25
N CYS A 74 -2.40 -1.11 11.10
CA CYS A 74 -2.49 0.24 10.56
C CYS A 74 -3.50 1.07 11.39
N SER A 75 -3.14 2.31 11.70
CA SER A 75 -4.10 3.25 12.27
C SER A 75 -5.25 3.59 11.32
N GLU A 76 -6.36 4.05 11.88
CA GLU A 76 -7.51 4.52 11.10
C GLU A 76 -7.15 5.66 10.15
N LYS A 77 -6.22 6.53 10.56
CA LYS A 77 -5.75 7.66 9.74
C LYS A 77 -5.03 7.15 8.50
N LEU A 78 -4.17 6.15 8.64
CA LEU A 78 -3.47 5.55 7.51
C LEU A 78 -4.41 4.78 6.58
N VAL A 79 -5.36 4.03 7.14
CA VAL A 79 -6.40 3.34 6.36
C VAL A 79 -7.25 4.33 5.56
N SER A 80 -7.63 5.46 6.17
CA SER A 80 -8.39 6.52 5.49
C SER A 80 -7.59 7.15 4.33
N LYS A 81 -6.29 7.39 4.54
CA LYS A 81 -5.40 7.87 3.49
C LYS A 81 -5.24 6.88 2.34
N ALA A 82 -5.02 5.60 2.65
CA ALA A 82 -4.94 4.56 1.64
C ALA A 82 -6.21 4.48 0.79
N LYS A 83 -7.39 4.58 1.42
CA LYS A 83 -8.67 4.65 0.71
C LYS A 83 -8.72 5.83 -0.27
N LYS A 84 -8.36 7.04 0.16
CA LYS A 84 -8.33 8.22 -0.73
C LYS A 84 -7.43 8.01 -1.95
N VAL A 85 -6.24 7.41 -1.75
CA VAL A 85 -5.32 7.11 -2.85
C VAL A 85 -5.96 6.12 -3.82
N ILE A 86 -6.53 5.04 -3.30
CA ILE A 86 -7.20 4.01 -4.12
C ILE A 86 -8.35 4.63 -4.92
N ASP A 87 -9.23 5.40 -4.28
CA ASP A 87 -10.36 6.05 -4.95
C ASP A 87 -9.89 6.98 -6.07
N HIS A 88 -8.80 7.71 -5.85
CA HIS A 88 -8.22 8.59 -6.86
C HIS A 88 -7.74 7.78 -8.07
N PHE A 89 -7.02 6.67 -7.87
CA PHE A 89 -6.59 5.81 -8.97
C PHE A 89 -7.78 5.19 -9.70
N ILE A 90 -8.79 4.67 -9.00
CA ILE A 90 -9.97 4.06 -9.63
C ILE A 90 -10.74 5.08 -10.47
N THR A 91 -10.93 6.29 -9.93
CA THR A 91 -11.81 7.30 -10.55
C THR A 91 -11.09 8.05 -11.68
N ASN A 92 -9.82 8.40 -11.49
CA ASN A 92 -9.10 9.30 -12.40
C ASN A 92 -8.10 8.56 -13.30
N LYS A 93 -7.63 7.38 -12.89
CA LYS A 93 -6.56 6.62 -13.57
C LYS A 93 -6.88 5.11 -13.60
N PRO A 94 -8.05 4.70 -14.13
CA PRO A 94 -8.53 3.31 -14.03
C PRO A 94 -7.59 2.28 -14.66
N GLU A 95 -6.87 2.65 -15.73
CA GLU A 95 -5.84 1.80 -16.35
C GLU A 95 -4.68 1.52 -15.40
N TRP A 96 -4.18 2.56 -14.72
CA TRP A 96 -3.12 2.42 -13.71
C TRP A 96 -3.59 1.61 -12.51
N TRP A 97 -4.85 1.78 -12.09
CA TRP A 97 -5.43 0.95 -11.04
C TRP A 97 -5.42 -0.53 -11.44
N ALA A 98 -5.86 -0.87 -12.65
CA ALA A 98 -5.86 -2.25 -13.15
C ALA A 98 -4.46 -2.86 -13.16
N GLU A 99 -3.43 -2.09 -13.54
CA GLU A 99 -2.04 -2.54 -13.51
C GLU A 99 -1.50 -2.74 -12.08
N ILE A 100 -1.79 -1.81 -11.16
CA ILE A 100 -1.44 -1.95 -9.73
C ILE A 100 -2.11 -3.20 -9.15
N GLU A 101 -3.40 -3.36 -9.38
CA GLU A 101 -4.18 -4.48 -8.86
C GLU A 101 -3.67 -5.82 -9.40
N ALA A 102 -3.39 -5.92 -10.70
CA ALA A 102 -2.82 -7.13 -11.29
C ALA A 102 -1.46 -7.51 -10.67
N LYS A 103 -0.66 -6.50 -10.25
CA LYS A 103 0.65 -6.72 -9.64
C LYS A 103 0.58 -7.11 -8.15
N TYR A 104 -0.28 -6.45 -7.39
CA TYR A 104 -0.31 -6.53 -5.92
C TYR A 104 -1.47 -7.36 -5.35
N ASP A 105 -2.54 -7.54 -6.12
CA ASP A 105 -3.77 -8.26 -5.73
C ASP A 105 -4.26 -9.21 -6.84
N PRO A 106 -3.42 -10.15 -7.34
CA PRO A 106 -3.78 -10.99 -8.47
C PRO A 106 -4.97 -11.93 -8.19
N ASP A 107 -5.28 -12.20 -6.93
CA ASP A 107 -6.42 -13.02 -6.49
C ASP A 107 -7.70 -12.20 -6.24
N GLY A 108 -7.63 -10.87 -6.39
CA GLY A 108 -8.72 -9.94 -6.19
C GLY A 108 -9.21 -9.87 -4.74
N THR A 109 -8.33 -10.12 -3.77
CA THR A 109 -8.64 -10.09 -2.34
C THR A 109 -9.15 -8.72 -1.90
N TYR A 110 -8.60 -7.62 -2.40
CA TYR A 110 -9.04 -6.27 -2.07
C TYR A 110 -10.50 -6.05 -2.50
N ARG A 111 -10.83 -6.36 -3.76
CA ARG A 111 -12.21 -6.26 -4.27
C ARG A 111 -13.19 -7.06 -3.43
N LYS A 112 -12.84 -8.30 -3.11
CA LYS A 112 -13.72 -9.18 -2.31
C LYS A 112 -13.93 -8.63 -0.90
N LYS A 113 -12.87 -8.20 -0.23
CA LYS A 113 -12.94 -7.65 1.14
C LYS A 113 -13.67 -6.31 1.20
N HIS A 114 -13.56 -5.48 0.16
CA HIS A 114 -14.09 -4.12 0.15
C HIS A 114 -15.32 -3.92 -0.75
N ALA A 115 -15.89 -4.97 -1.34
CA ALA A 115 -17.03 -4.90 -2.25
C ALA A 115 -18.19 -4.04 -1.71
N ALA A 116 -18.64 -4.30 -0.47
CA ALA A 116 -19.72 -3.54 0.16
C ALA A 116 -19.36 -2.07 0.42
N LEU A 117 -18.09 -1.77 0.66
CA LEU A 117 -17.62 -0.39 0.81
C LEU A 117 -17.57 0.32 -0.54
N ASN A 118 -17.08 -0.36 -1.58
CA ASN A 118 -16.94 0.18 -2.93
C ASN A 118 -18.31 0.46 -3.54
N GLU A 119 -19.28 -0.44 -3.36
CA GLU A 119 -20.67 -0.28 -3.79
C GLU A 119 -21.32 0.96 -3.14
N LYS A 120 -21.20 1.11 -1.81
CA LYS A 120 -21.70 2.28 -1.08
C LYS A 120 -21.09 3.60 -1.57
N ARG A 121 -19.90 3.55 -2.17
CA ARG A 121 -19.15 4.71 -2.67
C ARG A 121 -19.32 4.92 -4.17
N GLY A 122 -20.09 4.05 -4.85
CA GLY A 122 -20.31 4.13 -6.30
C GLY A 122 -19.08 3.78 -7.15
N LEU A 123 -18.07 3.13 -6.56
CA LEU A 123 -16.88 2.68 -7.29
C LEU A 123 -17.21 1.36 -8.00
N LYS A 124 -17.15 1.37 -9.32
CA LYS A 124 -17.36 0.19 -10.16
C LYS A 124 -16.03 -0.55 -10.34
N LEU A 125 -15.76 -1.48 -9.43
CA LEU A 125 -14.58 -2.36 -9.43
C LEU A 125 -14.92 -3.80 -9.77
#